data_AF-A0A2T2WCL8-F1
#
_entry.id   AF-A0A2T2WCL8-F1
#
_cell.length_a   1.000
_cell.length_b   1.000
_cell.length_c   1.000
_cell.angle_alpha   90.00
_cell.angle_beta   90.00
_cell.angle_gamma   90.00
#
_symmetry.space_group_name_H-M   'P 1'
#
loop_
_entity.id
_entity.type
_entity.pdbx_description
1 polymer ?
#
loop_
_entity_poly.entity_id
_entity_poly.type
_entity_poly.pdbx_seq_one_letter_code
_entity_poly.pdbx_strand_id
1 'polypeptide(L)' 'MTRILQGQPGIREVQADFAQHRVAVVVDREQVDEHALFAALTTGGYPAERVAE' A
#
# COMPACT_ATOMS: atom_id res chain seq x y z
N MET A 1 8.40 7.84 4.39
CA MET A 1 7.22 6.96 4.51
C MET A 1 6.84 6.32 3.17
N THR A 2 6.71 7.10 2.08
CA THR A 2 6.30 6.60 0.74
C THR A 2 7.35 5.79 -0.04
N ARG A 3 8.63 5.87 0.33
CA ARG A 3 9.73 5.23 -0.45
C ARG A 3 9.72 3.70 -0.43
N ILE A 4 9.19 3.09 0.64
CA ILE A 4 9.12 1.62 0.80
C ILE A 4 8.11 1.03 -0.20
N LEU A 5 7.01 1.75 -0.43
CA LEU A 5 5.95 1.37 -1.36
C LEU A 5 6.35 1.64 -2.82
N GLN A 6 7.01 2.76 -3.09
CA GLN A 6 7.47 3.09 -4.46
C GLN A 6 8.52 2.10 -5.03
N GLY A 7 9.19 1.33 -4.17
CA GLY A 7 10.18 0.33 -4.58
C GLY A 7 9.62 -1.07 -4.82
N GLN A 8 8.33 -1.31 -4.54
CA GLN A 8 7.74 -2.63 -4.70
C GLN A 8 7.27 -2.85 -6.15
N PRO A 9 7.65 -3.98 -6.78
CA PRO A 9 7.15 -4.34 -8.09
C PRO A 9 5.63 -4.44 -8.07
N GLY A 10 4.98 -3.79 -9.05
CA GLY A 10 3.53 -3.73 -9.17
C GLY A 10 2.85 -2.58 -8.41
N ILE A 11 3.58 -1.70 -7.69
CA ILE A 11 3.02 -0.44 -7.22
C ILE A 11 3.09 0.61 -8.33
N ARG A 12 1.93 1.07 -8.81
CA ARG A 12 1.82 2.10 -9.86
C ARG A 12 1.85 3.51 -9.29
N GLU A 13 1.15 3.73 -8.19
CA GLU A 13 1.05 5.07 -7.60
C GLU A 13 0.92 4.98 -6.08
N VAL A 14 1.46 5.98 -5.39
CA VAL A 14 1.36 6.12 -3.93
C VAL A 14 0.96 7.55 -3.63
N GLN A 15 -0.24 7.74 -3.08
CA GLN A 15 -0.71 9.03 -2.59
C GLN A 15 -0.74 8.99 -1.06
N ALA A 16 0.01 9.88 -0.42
CA ALA A 16 0.01 10.02 1.02
C ALA A 16 -0.80 11.26 1.40
N ASP A 17 -1.93 11.04 2.09
CA ASP A 17 -2.72 12.11 2.69
C ASP A 17 -2.28 12.26 4.16
N PHE A 18 -1.46 13.28 4.39
CA PHE A 18 -0.96 13.61 5.73
C PHE A 18 -2.02 14.26 6.62
N ALA A 19 -3.05 14.88 6.04
CA ALA A 19 -4.12 15.51 6.81
C ALA A 19 -5.02 14.45 7.47
N GLN A 20 -5.21 13.31 6.80
CA GLN A 20 -6.01 12.19 7.28
C GLN A 20 -5.18 11.03 7.84
N HIS A 21 -3.85 11.15 7.83
CA HIS A 21 -2.91 10.06 8.15
C HIS A 21 -3.22 8.77 7.36
N ARG A 22 -3.59 8.90 6.08
CA ARG A 22 -3.91 7.78 5.19
C ARG A 22 -2.94 7.71 4.02
N VAL A 23 -2.69 6.50 3.52
CA VAL A 23 -1.91 6.28 2.30
C VAL A 23 -2.75 5.44 1.36
N ALA A 24 -3.07 5.99 0.19
CA ALA A 24 -3.68 5.27 -0.91
C ALA A 24 -2.58 4.76 -1.84
N VAL A 25 -2.68 3.50 -2.23
CA VAL A 25 -1.70 2.84 -3.09
C VAL A 25 -2.44 2.21 -4.26
N VAL A 26 -2.10 2.61 -5.47
CA VAL A 26 -2.59 1.97 -6.69
C VAL A 26 -1.62 0.85 -7.03
N VAL A 27 -2.12 -0.38 -7.00
CA VAL A 27 -1.34 -1.58 -7.30
C VAL A 27 -1.87 -2.28 -8.54
N ASP A 28 -0.96 -2.89 -9.29
CA ASP A 28 -1.25 -3.76 -10.41
C ASP A 28 -1.58 -5.15 -9.87
N ARG A 29 -2.86 -5.53 -9.89
CA ARG A 29 -3.35 -6.80 -9.33
C ARG A 29 -2.74 -8.04 -9.98
N GLU A 30 -2.20 -7.94 -11.19
CA GLU A 30 -1.55 -9.06 -11.87
C GLU A 30 -0.13 -9.29 -11.35
N GLN A 31 0.47 -8.29 -10.70
CA GLN A 31 1.84 -8.36 -10.16
C GLN A 31 1.89 -8.29 -8.62
N VAL A 32 0.85 -7.75 -7.99
CA VAL A 32 0.73 -7.64 -6.54
C VAL A 32 -0.31 -8.61 -6.03
N ASP A 33 0.14 -9.54 -5.20
CA ASP A 33 -0.75 -10.32 -4.35
C ASP A 33 -1.20 -9.42 -3.20
N GLU A 34 -2.47 -8.99 -3.24
CA GLU A 34 -3.04 -8.08 -2.23
C GLU A 34 -2.94 -8.67 -0.81
N HIS A 35 -3.02 -9.99 -0.69
CA HIS A 35 -2.88 -10.67 0.60
C HIS A 35 -1.45 -10.58 1.14
N ALA A 36 -0.45 -10.80 0.28
CA ALA A 36 0.96 -10.66 0.63
C ALA A 36 1.32 -9.20 0.98
N LEU A 37 0.76 -8.23 0.25
CA LEU A 37 0.97 -6.80 0.51
C LEU A 37 0.40 -6.40 1.88
N PHE A 38 -0.84 -6.81 2.17
CA PHE A 38 -1.46 -6.57 3.47
C PHE A 38 -0.66 -7.24 4.59
N ALA A 39 -0.26 -8.50 4.40
CA ALA A 39 0.56 -9.20 5.38
C ALA A 39 1.88 -8.46 5.65
N ALA A 40 2.58 -8.01 4.61
CA ALA A 40 3.83 -7.25 4.75
C ALA A 40 3.64 -5.92 5.49
N LEU A 41 2.55 -5.18 5.22
CA LEU A 41 2.21 -3.95 5.92
C LEU A 41 1.90 -4.21 7.40
N THR A 42 1.08 -5.22 7.69
CA THR A 42 0.68 -5.55 9.06
C THR A 42 1.86 -6.10 9.87
N THR A 43 2.70 -6.95 9.27
CA THR A 43 3.96 -7.41 9.88
C THR A 43 4.94 -6.27 10.11
N GLY A 44 4.94 -5.25 9.25
CA GLY A 44 5.71 -4.03 9.44
C GLY A 44 5.19 -3.12 10.56
N GLY A 45 4.08 -3.47 11.21
CA GLY A 45 3.44 -2.66 12.26
C GLY A 45 2.53 -1.55 11.72
N TYR A 46 2.16 -1.62 10.44
CA TYR A 46 1.28 -0.65 9.80
C TYR A 46 -0.11 -1.27 9.59
N PRO A 47 -1.13 -0.82 10.33
CA PRO A 47 -2.49 -1.26 10.08
C PRO A 47 -2.92 -0.77 8.69
N ALA A 48 -3.12 -1.71 7.78
CA ALA A 48 -3.68 -1.46 6.45
C ALA A 48 -5.15 -1.87 6.46
N GLU A 49 -6.01 -1.06 5.85
CA GLU A 49 -7.43 -1.36 5.66
C GLU A 49 -7.76 -1.26 4.17
N ARG A 50 -8.54 -2.20 3.64
CA ARG A 50 -8.92 -2.20 2.23
C ARG A 50 -10.03 -1.18 2.05
N VAL A 51 -9.71 -0.07 1.38
CA VAL A 51 -10.70 0.92 0.98
C VAL A 51 -11.15 0.53 -0.42
N ALA A 52 -12.33 -0.09 -0.53
CA ALA A 52 -13.00 -0.27 -1.81
C ALA A 52 -13.93 0.92 -2.02
N GLU A 53 -13.72 1.67 -3.11
CA GLU A 53 -14.72 2.63 -3.63
C GLU A 53 -15.88 1.89 -4.30
#